data_AF-A0A8I0FEM5-F1
#
_entry.id   AF-A0A8I0FEM5-F1
#
_cell.length_a   1.000
_cell.length_b   1.000
_cell.length_c   1.000
_cell.angle_alpha   90.00
_cell.angle_beta   90.00
_cell.angle_gamma   90.00
#
_symmetry.space_group_name_H-M   'P 1'
#
loop_
_entity.id
_entity.type
_entity.pdbx_description
1 polymer ?
#
loop_
_entity_poly.entity_id
_entity_poly.type
_entity_poly.pdbx_seq_one_letter_code
_entity_poly.pdbx_strand_id
1 'polypeptide(L)'
;MDLPSCQKQNPATYREIVTKLLKWDKSYDAPNKDYLEVAQYLLSCGFVNLREYYFIICANDSDKSDLPYVVNPYCNNRLEIASDYDEDYDNPIMCDLCERDIFPDTYKKKRYYSLAVTINHLKVMEWFEEQLASLNVTWSKVKIGVYYILVEKNFVNLIVPECCSDKSYFAVDKLRTNPTALITFNKESLNPPLDLYIVPIADLMCKCKTLNEVLHETIEKGVPELLPNVSFQALNCYSYIPLRKTTLPEKKILRLKIIDNIIYVNDVEVISKQATASIRIFRVLLKQFLRDFEAAEEYKFLSVIQIADSLGIEDPEQQVRRPLNRMQQAIAEKLASTLGVNIERDDVIQACNWSGYRLNPSTINLSAN
;
A
#
# COMPACT_ATOMS: atom_id res chain seq x y z
N MET A 1 -25.93 -1.21 -22.75
CA MET A 1 -26.48 -1.22 -21.38
C MET A 1 -27.17 0.12 -21.17
N ASP A 2 -28.34 0.15 -20.53
CA ASP A 2 -29.06 1.41 -20.27
C ASP A 2 -28.28 2.29 -19.27
N LEU A 3 -28.51 3.61 -19.32
CA LEU A 3 -27.90 4.55 -18.37
C LEU A 3 -28.39 4.28 -16.94
N PRO A 4 -27.52 4.38 -15.91
CA PRO A 4 -27.90 4.13 -14.53
C PRO A 4 -29.08 4.99 -14.08
N SER A 5 -30.01 4.39 -13.33
CA SER A 5 -31.21 5.04 -12.82
C SER A 5 -30.90 6.30 -12.00
N CYS A 6 -29.86 6.23 -11.17
CA CYS A 6 -29.38 7.34 -10.35
C CYS A 6 -28.86 8.52 -11.19
N GLN A 7 -28.39 8.32 -12.41
CA GLN A 7 -27.98 9.43 -13.29
C GLN A 7 -29.16 10.34 -13.65
N LYS A 8 -30.36 9.77 -13.82
CA LYS A 8 -31.57 10.53 -14.15
C LYS A 8 -32.23 11.13 -12.91
N GLN A 9 -32.18 10.43 -11.79
CA GLN A 9 -32.88 10.81 -10.56
C GLN A 9 -32.07 11.73 -9.65
N ASN A 10 -30.75 11.51 -9.56
CA ASN A 10 -29.85 12.31 -8.75
C ASN A 10 -28.43 12.39 -9.38
N PRO A 11 -28.22 13.33 -10.32
CA PRO A 11 -26.94 13.50 -11.03
C PRO A 11 -25.74 13.74 -10.11
N ALA A 12 -25.96 14.38 -8.94
CA ALA A 12 -24.91 14.64 -7.97
C ALA A 12 -24.40 13.34 -7.33
N THR A 13 -25.31 12.45 -6.92
CA THR A 13 -24.97 11.13 -6.40
C THR A 13 -24.27 10.27 -7.45
N TYR A 14 -24.77 10.28 -8.70
CA TYR A 14 -24.12 9.58 -9.81
C TYR A 14 -22.67 10.05 -10.00
N ARG A 15 -22.44 11.36 -10.05
CA ARG A 15 -21.10 11.94 -10.16
C ARG A 15 -20.19 11.54 -9.00
N GLU A 16 -20.70 11.54 -7.78
CA GLU A 16 -19.92 11.14 -6.60
C GLU A 16 -19.51 9.66 -6.67
N ILE A 17 -20.42 8.79 -7.10
CA ILE A 17 -20.15 7.35 -7.28
C ILE A 17 -19.10 7.14 -8.38
N VAL A 18 -19.24 7.78 -9.54
CA VAL A 18 -18.25 7.71 -10.63
C VAL A 18 -16.89 8.21 -10.15
N THR A 19 -16.85 9.32 -9.42
CA THR A 19 -15.61 9.87 -8.87
C THR A 19 -14.93 8.88 -7.90
N LYS A 20 -15.71 8.18 -7.06
CA LYS A 20 -15.19 7.14 -6.18
C LYS A 20 -14.66 5.94 -6.98
N LEU A 21 -15.44 5.42 -7.92
CA LEU A 21 -15.07 4.24 -8.74
C LEU A 21 -13.81 4.49 -9.58
N LEU A 22 -13.61 5.72 -10.04
CA LEU A 22 -12.42 6.13 -10.79
C LEU A 22 -11.26 6.57 -9.89
N LYS A 23 -11.40 6.50 -8.56
CA LYS A 23 -10.29 6.70 -7.62
C LYS A 23 -9.50 5.39 -7.49
N TRP A 24 -8.18 5.47 -7.62
CA TRP A 24 -7.22 4.35 -7.59
C TRP A 24 -7.65 3.11 -6.81
N ASP A 25 -7.62 1.96 -7.49
CA ASP A 25 -7.72 0.57 -7.00
C ASP A 25 -8.20 0.43 -5.55
N LYS A 26 -9.52 0.56 -5.36
CA LYS A 26 -10.17 0.42 -4.06
C LYS A 26 -11.06 -0.80 -4.02
N SER A 27 -11.18 -1.34 -2.82
CA SER A 27 -12.26 -2.24 -2.45
C SER A 27 -13.35 -1.47 -1.71
N TYR A 28 -14.60 -1.78 -2.02
CA TYR A 28 -15.78 -1.16 -1.43
C TYR A 28 -16.60 -2.22 -0.72
N ASP A 29 -16.75 -2.07 0.60
CA ASP A 29 -17.49 -3.01 1.43
C ASP A 29 -18.98 -2.72 1.38
N ALA A 30 -19.79 -3.76 1.16
CA ALA A 30 -21.25 -3.69 1.08
C ALA A 30 -21.77 -2.49 0.24
N PRO A 31 -21.35 -2.33 -1.03
CA PRO A 31 -21.82 -1.26 -1.89
C PRO A 31 -23.34 -1.33 -2.05
N ASN A 32 -23.98 -0.16 -2.05
CA ASN A 32 -25.43 -0.07 -2.25
C ASN A 32 -25.82 -0.34 -3.72
N LYS A 33 -27.11 -0.45 -3.98
CA LYS A 33 -27.65 -0.78 -5.31
C LYS A 33 -27.20 0.22 -6.39
N ASP A 34 -27.26 1.52 -6.09
CA ASP A 34 -26.85 2.57 -7.03
C ASP A 34 -25.36 2.45 -7.39
N TYR A 35 -24.53 2.13 -6.40
CA TYR A 35 -23.09 1.93 -6.59
C TYR A 35 -22.81 0.76 -7.52
N LEU A 36 -23.49 -0.38 -7.32
CA LEU A 36 -23.39 -1.55 -8.18
C LEU A 36 -23.85 -1.26 -9.61
N GLU A 37 -24.96 -0.53 -9.78
CA GLU A 37 -25.49 -0.16 -11.09
C GLU A 37 -24.49 0.71 -11.88
N VAL A 38 -23.89 1.71 -11.22
CA VAL A 38 -22.86 2.55 -11.86
C VAL A 38 -21.58 1.76 -12.14
N ALA A 39 -21.15 0.89 -11.23
CA ALA A 39 -19.98 0.04 -11.44
C ALA A 39 -20.16 -0.88 -12.65
N GLN A 40 -21.32 -1.54 -12.77
CA GLN A 40 -21.67 -2.38 -13.91
C GLN A 40 -21.73 -1.59 -15.22
N TYR A 41 -22.27 -0.36 -15.18
CA TYR A 41 -22.26 0.54 -16.33
C TYR A 41 -20.82 0.87 -16.78
N LEU A 42 -19.94 1.27 -15.86
CA LEU A 42 -18.53 1.57 -16.18
C LEU A 42 -17.77 0.33 -16.67
N LEU A 43 -18.08 -0.86 -16.14
CA LEU A 43 -17.57 -2.14 -16.62
C LEU A 43 -18.02 -2.39 -18.07
N SER A 44 -19.29 -2.11 -18.39
CA SER A 44 -19.83 -2.27 -19.75
C SER A 44 -19.17 -1.32 -20.77
N CYS A 45 -18.70 -0.16 -20.32
CA CYS A 45 -17.89 0.77 -21.10
C CYS A 45 -16.41 0.34 -21.19
N GLY A 46 -15.99 -0.68 -20.43
CA GLY A 46 -14.61 -1.16 -20.35
C GLY A 46 -13.68 -0.26 -19.53
N PHE A 47 -14.21 0.70 -18.77
CA PHE A 47 -13.42 1.67 -17.99
C PHE A 47 -12.88 1.09 -16.68
N VAL A 48 -13.57 0.12 -16.11
CA VAL A 48 -13.18 -0.56 -14.87
C VAL A 48 -13.31 -2.07 -15.03
N ASN A 49 -12.49 -2.80 -14.29
CA ASN A 49 -12.65 -4.22 -14.03
C ASN A 49 -13.21 -4.39 -12.62
N LEU A 50 -14.15 -5.32 -12.47
CA LEU A 50 -14.78 -5.61 -11.20
C LEU A 50 -14.39 -7.01 -10.75
N ARG A 51 -14.01 -7.15 -9.47
CA ARG A 51 -13.83 -8.44 -8.81
C ARG A 51 -14.67 -8.47 -7.55
N GLU A 52 -15.66 -9.34 -7.55
CA GLU A 52 -16.47 -9.62 -6.37
C GLU A 52 -15.75 -10.64 -5.51
N TYR A 53 -15.66 -10.38 -4.21
CA TYR A 53 -15.07 -11.32 -3.28
C TYR A 53 -15.72 -11.20 -1.90
N TYR A 54 -15.62 -12.28 -1.14
CA TYR A 54 -15.99 -12.29 0.26
C TYR A 54 -14.74 -12.22 1.11
N PHE A 55 -14.86 -11.64 2.29
CA PHE A 55 -13.80 -11.67 3.28
C PHE A 55 -14.37 -11.87 4.67
N ILE A 56 -13.53 -12.37 5.56
CA ILE A 56 -13.80 -12.42 6.99
C ILE A 56 -12.78 -11.56 7.72
N ILE A 57 -13.15 -11.12 8.92
CA ILE A 57 -12.24 -10.43 9.82
C ILE A 57 -11.73 -11.46 10.83
N CYS A 58 -10.42 -11.51 11.03
CA CYS A 58 -9.78 -12.50 11.89
C CYS A 58 -10.38 -12.50 13.31
N ALA A 59 -10.15 -11.43 14.08
CA ALA A 59 -10.79 -11.21 15.37
C ALA A 59 -11.89 -10.17 15.18
N ASN A 60 -13.14 -10.62 15.24
CA ASN A 60 -14.32 -9.75 15.12
C ASN A 60 -15.19 -9.92 16.35
N ASP A 61 -15.43 -8.82 17.07
CA ASP A 61 -16.20 -8.82 18.32
C ASP A 61 -17.65 -9.31 18.14
N SER A 62 -18.16 -9.27 16.90
CA SER A 62 -19.49 -9.78 16.57
C SER A 62 -19.56 -11.31 16.45
N ASP A 63 -18.43 -11.99 16.25
CA ASP A 63 -18.36 -13.44 16.01
C ASP A 63 -18.25 -14.20 17.35
N LYS A 64 -19.34 -14.22 18.13
CA LYS A 64 -19.33 -14.76 19.51
C LYS A 64 -18.81 -16.20 19.63
N SER A 65 -19.03 -17.04 18.62
CA SER A 65 -18.58 -18.44 18.61
C SER A 65 -17.07 -18.57 18.35
N ASP A 66 -16.44 -17.56 17.77
CA ASP A 66 -15.00 -17.52 17.50
C ASP A 66 -14.18 -16.99 18.69
N LEU A 67 -14.76 -16.06 19.46
CA LEU A 67 -14.08 -15.37 20.57
C LEU A 67 -13.29 -16.28 21.52
N PRO A 68 -13.77 -17.47 21.94
CA PRO A 68 -13.02 -18.35 22.84
C PRO A 68 -11.68 -18.85 22.28
N TYR A 69 -11.53 -18.83 20.95
CA TYR A 69 -10.37 -19.34 20.23
C TYR A 69 -9.44 -18.21 19.74
N VAL A 70 -9.83 -16.95 19.92
CA VAL A 70 -9.07 -15.78 19.47
C VAL A 70 -7.87 -15.56 20.39
N VAL A 71 -6.66 -15.77 19.84
CA VAL A 71 -5.39 -15.54 20.55
C VAL A 71 -5.07 -14.05 20.67
N ASN A 72 -5.30 -13.28 19.60
CA ASN A 72 -5.10 -11.83 19.58
C ASN A 72 -6.44 -11.12 19.24
N PRO A 73 -7.13 -10.54 20.25
CA PRO A 73 -8.41 -9.88 20.04
C PRO A 73 -8.30 -8.60 19.21
N TYR A 74 -7.11 -8.04 19.05
CA TYR A 74 -6.86 -6.83 18.26
C TYR A 74 -6.54 -7.13 16.78
N CYS A 75 -6.55 -8.40 16.36
CA CYS A 75 -6.23 -8.79 15.00
C CYS A 75 -7.39 -8.49 14.04
N ASN A 76 -7.38 -7.30 13.44
CA ASN A 76 -8.38 -6.84 12.48
C ASN A 76 -8.09 -7.25 11.03
N ASN A 77 -7.30 -8.30 10.85
CA ASN A 77 -6.89 -8.75 9.53
C ASN A 77 -8.07 -9.15 8.66
N ARG A 78 -8.02 -8.79 7.38
CA ARG A 78 -9.06 -9.08 6.38
C ARG A 78 -8.59 -10.22 5.49
N LEU A 79 -9.24 -11.36 5.62
CA LEU A 79 -8.88 -12.57 4.89
C LEU A 79 -9.94 -12.81 3.82
N GLU A 80 -9.52 -12.73 2.56
CA GLU A 80 -10.36 -13.06 1.41
C GLU A 80 -10.68 -14.55 1.43
N ILE A 81 -11.96 -14.86 1.17
CA ILE A 81 -12.48 -16.22 1.11
C ILE A 81 -13.27 -16.40 -0.18
N ALA A 82 -13.22 -17.61 -0.72
CA ALA A 82 -14.08 -17.98 -1.83
C ALA A 82 -15.55 -17.89 -1.41
N SER A 83 -16.43 -17.55 -2.34
CA SER A 83 -17.87 -17.45 -2.06
C SER A 83 -18.47 -18.79 -1.61
N ASP A 84 -17.94 -19.87 -2.14
CA ASP A 84 -18.32 -21.27 -1.92
C ASP A 84 -17.38 -21.98 -0.94
N TYR A 85 -16.54 -21.24 -0.19
CA TYR A 85 -15.64 -21.83 0.80
C TYR A 85 -16.39 -22.74 1.76
N ASP A 86 -15.91 -23.97 1.90
CA ASP A 86 -16.46 -25.05 2.73
C ASP A 86 -15.33 -25.76 3.47
N GLU A 87 -15.32 -25.68 4.80
CA GLU A 87 -14.29 -26.29 5.65
C GLU A 87 -14.16 -27.82 5.50
N ASP A 88 -15.20 -28.52 5.04
CA ASP A 88 -15.13 -29.96 4.83
C ASP A 88 -14.24 -30.34 3.63
N TYR A 89 -14.03 -29.40 2.70
CA TYR A 89 -13.31 -29.63 1.44
C TYR A 89 -12.11 -28.71 1.25
N ASP A 90 -12.11 -27.52 1.87
CA ASP A 90 -11.07 -26.51 1.74
C ASP A 90 -10.06 -26.54 2.89
N ASN A 91 -8.84 -26.07 2.60
CA ASN A 91 -7.80 -25.96 3.63
C ASN A 91 -8.15 -24.85 4.64
N PRO A 92 -7.81 -25.04 5.93
CA PRO A 92 -7.99 -24.02 6.96
C PRO A 92 -7.35 -22.69 6.57
N ILE A 93 -8.05 -21.60 6.84
CA ILE A 93 -7.56 -20.26 6.52
C ILE A 93 -6.60 -19.82 7.62
N MET A 94 -5.33 -19.68 7.25
CA MET A 94 -4.32 -19.14 8.15
C MET A 94 -4.31 -17.61 8.12
N CYS A 95 -4.46 -16.98 9.28
CA CYS A 95 -4.27 -15.54 9.41
C CYS A 95 -2.78 -15.19 9.25
N ASP A 96 -2.42 -14.39 8.24
CA ASP A 96 -1.04 -13.94 8.01
C ASP A 96 -0.53 -12.94 9.06
N LEU A 97 -1.42 -12.29 9.82
CA LEU A 97 -1.02 -11.37 10.90
C LEU A 97 -0.80 -12.05 12.26
N CYS A 98 -1.66 -12.99 12.65
CA CYS A 98 -1.60 -13.63 13.97
C CYS A 98 -1.29 -15.13 13.92
N GLU A 99 -1.06 -15.68 12.74
CA GLU A 99 -0.68 -17.08 12.49
C GLU A 99 -1.67 -18.11 13.08
N ARG A 100 -2.93 -17.71 13.29
CA ARG A 100 -3.99 -18.57 13.80
C ARG A 100 -4.76 -19.23 12.66
N ASP A 101 -5.05 -20.52 12.81
CA ASP A 101 -6.06 -21.22 12.02
C ASP A 101 -7.44 -20.62 12.27
N ILE A 102 -8.12 -20.27 11.19
CA ILE A 102 -9.48 -19.76 11.19
C ILE A 102 -10.37 -20.76 10.47
N PHE A 103 -11.45 -21.09 11.16
CA PHE A 103 -12.53 -21.95 10.67
C PHE A 103 -13.80 -21.06 10.55
N PRO A 104 -14.06 -20.45 9.37
CA PRO A 104 -15.21 -19.60 9.11
C PRO A 104 -16.59 -20.22 9.40
N ASP A 105 -16.82 -21.46 9.00
CA ASP A 105 -18.08 -22.19 9.14
C ASP A 105 -18.25 -22.78 10.55
N THR A 106 -17.21 -23.43 11.09
CA THR A 106 -17.23 -23.95 12.47
C THR A 106 -17.48 -22.82 13.46
N TYR A 107 -16.82 -21.67 13.30
CA TYR A 107 -17.00 -20.52 14.18
C TYR A 107 -18.10 -19.56 13.73
N LYS A 108 -18.86 -19.89 12.68
CA LYS A 108 -19.97 -19.07 12.15
C LYS A 108 -19.56 -17.60 11.95
N LYS A 109 -18.36 -17.38 11.41
CA LYS A 109 -17.81 -16.04 11.20
C LYS A 109 -18.66 -15.28 10.20
N LYS A 110 -18.86 -14.00 10.48
CA LYS A 110 -19.56 -13.13 9.56
C LYS A 110 -18.75 -12.96 8.27
N ARG A 111 -19.33 -13.38 7.15
CA ARG A 111 -18.81 -13.13 5.81
C ARG A 111 -19.24 -11.72 5.36
N TYR A 112 -18.28 -10.94 4.90
CA TYR A 112 -18.49 -9.59 4.37
C TYR A 112 -18.29 -9.60 2.87
N TYR A 113 -19.20 -8.96 2.15
CA TYR A 113 -19.08 -8.78 0.70
C TYR A 113 -18.28 -7.51 0.39
N SER A 114 -17.35 -7.60 -0.55
CA SER A 114 -16.62 -6.46 -1.07
C SER A 114 -16.52 -6.51 -2.60
N LEU A 115 -16.50 -5.32 -3.19
CA LEU A 115 -16.27 -5.12 -4.62
C LEU A 115 -14.92 -4.45 -4.81
N ALA A 116 -13.94 -5.18 -5.34
CA ALA A 116 -12.69 -4.62 -5.81
C ALA A 116 -12.89 -4.03 -7.21
N VAL A 117 -12.38 -2.81 -7.39
CA VAL A 117 -12.48 -2.07 -8.65
C VAL A 117 -11.07 -1.71 -9.10
N THR A 118 -10.71 -2.11 -10.31
CA THR A 118 -9.43 -1.76 -10.94
C THR A 118 -9.69 -0.93 -12.19
N ILE A 119 -8.99 0.19 -12.34
CA ILE A 119 -9.22 1.11 -13.47
C ILE A 119 -8.47 0.60 -14.70
N ASN A 120 -9.17 0.53 -15.84
CA ASN A 120 -8.54 0.30 -17.13
C ASN A 120 -8.11 1.64 -17.74
N HIS A 121 -6.95 2.13 -17.33
CA HIS A 121 -6.42 3.42 -17.79
C HIS A 121 -6.33 3.52 -19.32
N LEU A 122 -5.99 2.43 -20.02
CA LEU A 122 -5.91 2.42 -21.47
C LEU A 122 -7.27 2.73 -22.11
N LYS A 123 -8.34 2.05 -21.68
CA LYS A 123 -9.69 2.29 -22.21
C LYS A 123 -10.22 3.67 -21.88
N VAL A 124 -9.91 4.19 -20.69
CA VAL A 124 -10.29 5.56 -20.33
C VAL A 124 -9.55 6.59 -21.20
N MET A 125 -8.27 6.35 -21.51
CA MET A 125 -7.50 7.24 -22.40
C MET A 125 -7.97 7.16 -23.86
N GLU A 126 -8.34 5.97 -24.35
CA GLU A 126 -8.98 5.81 -25.68
C GLU A 126 -10.26 6.64 -25.76
N TRP A 127 -11.14 6.53 -24.76
CA TRP A 127 -12.36 7.35 -24.69
C TRP A 127 -12.04 8.85 -24.66
N PHE A 128 -11.03 9.27 -23.88
CA PHE A 128 -10.63 10.68 -23.80
C PHE A 128 -10.12 11.21 -25.14
N GLU A 129 -9.34 10.41 -25.88
CA GLU A 129 -8.85 10.75 -27.22
C GLU A 129 -9.99 10.81 -28.25
N GLU A 130 -11.01 9.95 -28.13
CA GLU A 130 -12.24 10.05 -28.94
C GLU A 130 -13.00 11.36 -28.65
N GLN A 131 -13.08 11.77 -27.37
CA GLN A 131 -13.68 13.06 -27.01
C GLN A 131 -12.89 14.23 -27.64
N LEU A 132 -11.55 14.20 -27.60
CA LEU A 132 -10.71 15.20 -28.26
C LEU A 132 -10.92 15.25 -29.77
N ALA A 133 -10.97 14.08 -30.43
CA ALA A 133 -11.22 13.99 -31.86
C ALA A 133 -12.59 14.58 -32.27
N SER A 134 -13.59 14.50 -31.38
CA SER A 134 -14.93 15.04 -31.65
C SER A 134 -15.01 16.58 -31.61
N LEU A 135 -14.02 17.27 -31.02
CA LEU A 135 -14.05 18.72 -30.83
C LEU A 135 -13.73 19.56 -32.08
N ASN A 136 -13.37 18.94 -33.20
CA ASN A 136 -12.94 19.63 -34.42
C ASN A 136 -11.78 20.64 -34.19
N VAL A 137 -10.91 20.36 -33.21
CA VAL A 137 -9.70 21.13 -32.91
C VAL A 137 -8.45 20.38 -33.38
N THR A 138 -7.37 21.11 -33.67
CA THR A 138 -6.09 20.48 -34.02
C THR A 138 -5.37 20.10 -32.73
N TRP A 139 -5.05 18.82 -32.56
CA TRP A 139 -4.31 18.34 -31.40
C TRP A 139 -3.25 17.32 -31.79
N SER A 140 -2.22 17.21 -30.94
CA SER A 140 -1.15 16.24 -31.08
C SER A 140 -0.92 15.52 -29.76
N LYS A 141 -0.81 14.20 -29.85
CA LYS A 141 -0.40 13.33 -28.74
C LYS A 141 1.12 13.33 -28.66
N VAL A 142 1.67 13.99 -27.65
CA VAL A 142 3.13 14.05 -27.45
C VAL A 142 3.60 12.81 -26.70
N LYS A 143 2.82 12.39 -25.70
CA LYS A 143 3.03 11.18 -24.91
C LYS A 143 1.66 10.69 -24.44
N ILE A 144 1.58 9.44 -23.97
CA ILE A 144 0.40 8.95 -23.28
C ILE A 144 0.11 9.90 -22.10
N GLY A 145 -1.11 10.44 -22.06
CA GLY A 145 -1.52 11.42 -21.05
C GLY A 145 -1.01 12.84 -21.25
N VAL A 146 -0.37 13.19 -22.38
CA VAL A 146 0.09 14.58 -22.67
C VAL A 146 -0.31 14.99 -24.08
N TYR A 147 -1.12 16.04 -24.16
CA TYR A 147 -1.72 16.54 -25.40
C TYR A 147 -1.44 18.02 -25.56
N TYR A 148 -0.98 18.42 -26.75
CA TYR A 148 -0.90 19.82 -27.17
C TYR A 148 -2.03 20.11 -28.14
N ILE A 149 -2.82 21.13 -27.83
CA ILE A 149 -4.07 21.44 -28.52
C ILE A 149 -4.01 22.89 -28.97
N LEU A 150 -4.28 23.13 -30.24
CA LEU A 150 -4.45 24.45 -30.81
C LEU A 150 -5.94 24.78 -30.84
N VAL A 151 -6.34 25.71 -29.99
CA VAL A 151 -7.72 26.23 -29.93
C VAL A 151 -7.68 27.66 -30.42
N GLU A 152 -8.32 27.91 -31.55
CA GLU A 152 -8.28 29.19 -32.28
C GLU A 152 -6.84 29.59 -32.64
N LYS A 153 -6.18 30.38 -31.78
CA LYS A 153 -4.80 30.87 -31.94
C LYS A 153 -3.92 30.58 -30.71
N ASN A 154 -4.45 29.90 -29.70
CA ASN A 154 -3.76 29.63 -28.44
C ASN A 154 -3.38 28.15 -28.34
N PHE A 155 -2.14 27.89 -27.93
CA PHE A 155 -1.70 26.55 -27.58
C PHE A 155 -2.10 26.25 -26.13
N VAL A 156 -2.76 25.13 -25.92
CA VAL A 156 -3.17 24.63 -24.60
C VAL A 156 -2.56 23.26 -24.38
N ASN A 157 -1.99 23.06 -23.21
CA ASN A 157 -1.50 21.75 -22.78
C ASN A 157 -2.59 21.08 -21.93
N LEU A 158 -3.04 19.89 -22.33
CA LEU A 158 -3.84 19.02 -21.48
C LEU A 158 -3.00 17.83 -21.02
N ILE A 159 -2.98 17.61 -19.72
CA ILE A 159 -2.17 16.56 -19.12
C ILE A 159 -3.05 15.69 -18.22
N VAL A 160 -2.97 14.37 -18.39
CA VAL A 160 -3.54 13.34 -17.51
C VAL A 160 -2.41 12.71 -16.73
N PRO A 161 -2.11 13.19 -15.51
CA PRO A 161 -0.85 12.85 -14.87
C PRO A 161 -0.68 11.38 -14.52
N GLU A 162 -1.77 10.73 -14.08
CA GLU A 162 -1.76 9.33 -13.67
C GLU A 162 -1.44 8.37 -14.83
N CYS A 163 -1.60 8.83 -16.08
CA CYS A 163 -1.32 8.06 -17.29
C CYS A 163 0.04 8.39 -17.93
N CYS A 164 0.75 9.41 -17.44
CA CYS A 164 2.04 9.82 -18.00
C CYS A 164 3.20 9.29 -17.16
N SER A 165 4.04 8.45 -17.77
CA SER A 165 5.23 7.87 -17.11
C SER A 165 6.42 8.83 -17.03
N ASP A 166 6.50 9.82 -17.93
CA ASP A 166 7.62 10.74 -18.02
C ASP A 166 7.36 11.99 -17.17
N LYS A 167 8.02 12.03 -16.00
CA LYS A 167 7.86 13.12 -15.04
C LYS A 167 8.39 14.47 -15.54
N SER A 168 9.18 14.50 -16.62
CA SER A 168 9.73 15.76 -17.13
C SER A 168 8.65 16.68 -17.69
N TYR A 169 7.49 16.17 -18.10
CA TYR A 169 6.37 16.98 -18.61
C TYR A 169 5.69 17.83 -17.55
N PHE A 170 5.96 17.56 -16.28
CA PHE A 170 5.39 18.29 -15.17
C PHE A 170 6.39 19.20 -14.46
N ALA A 171 7.56 19.40 -15.05
CA ALA A 171 8.48 20.40 -14.57
C ALA A 171 7.83 21.79 -14.67
N VAL A 172 8.06 22.64 -13.67
CA VAL A 172 7.40 23.95 -13.54
C VAL A 172 7.60 24.80 -14.78
N ASP A 173 8.80 24.82 -15.34
CA ASP A 173 9.15 25.51 -16.58
C ASP A 173 8.28 25.05 -17.76
N LYS A 174 8.04 23.74 -17.90
CA LYS A 174 7.17 23.21 -18.96
C LYS A 174 5.69 23.53 -18.75
N LEU A 175 5.20 23.37 -17.53
CA LEU A 175 3.80 23.68 -17.18
C LEU A 175 3.47 25.17 -17.36
N ARG A 176 4.49 26.04 -17.27
CA ARG A 176 4.39 27.49 -17.46
C ARG A 176 4.68 27.96 -18.88
N THR A 177 4.92 27.04 -19.84
CA THR A 177 5.18 27.45 -21.23
C THR A 177 3.90 27.90 -21.93
N ASN A 178 2.79 27.21 -21.68
CA ASN A 178 1.47 27.48 -22.25
C ASN A 178 0.40 27.40 -21.15
N PRO A 179 -0.81 27.95 -21.38
CA PRO A 179 -1.99 27.59 -20.61
C PRO A 179 -2.11 26.07 -20.46
N THR A 180 -2.20 25.58 -19.22
CA THR A 180 -2.12 24.15 -18.92
C THR A 180 -3.24 23.73 -17.98
N ALA A 181 -3.97 22.67 -18.36
CA ALA A 181 -4.94 22.01 -17.50
C ALA A 181 -4.51 20.58 -17.14
N LEU A 182 -4.83 20.19 -15.91
CA LEU A 182 -4.65 18.82 -15.43
C LEU A 182 -6.00 18.12 -15.37
N ILE A 183 -6.10 16.98 -16.04
CA ILE A 183 -7.24 16.06 -15.95
C ILE A 183 -6.84 14.92 -15.02
N THR A 184 -7.59 14.69 -13.94
CA THR A 184 -7.16 13.77 -12.87
C THR A 184 -8.23 12.75 -12.50
N PHE A 185 -7.79 11.56 -12.14
CA PHE A 185 -8.63 10.53 -11.52
C PHE A 185 -8.84 10.80 -10.03
N ASN A 186 -7.89 11.48 -9.38
CA ASN A 186 -7.91 11.77 -7.95
C ASN A 186 -7.39 13.17 -7.62
N LYS A 187 -8.30 14.16 -7.59
CA LYS A 187 -7.97 15.56 -7.27
C LYS A 187 -7.26 15.75 -5.93
N GLU A 188 -7.61 14.97 -4.91
CA GLU A 188 -7.01 15.10 -3.56
C GLU A 188 -5.51 14.74 -3.53
N SER A 189 -5.03 13.97 -4.51
CA SER A 189 -3.62 13.59 -4.58
C SER A 189 -2.72 14.63 -5.24
N LEU A 190 -3.31 15.66 -5.87
CA LEU A 190 -2.60 16.68 -6.61
C LEU A 190 -2.55 17.99 -5.83
N ASN A 191 -1.34 18.35 -5.39
CA ASN A 191 -1.04 19.66 -4.82
C ASN A 191 0.12 20.31 -5.60
N PRO A 192 -0.09 20.72 -6.87
CA PRO A 192 0.96 21.39 -7.63
C PRO A 192 1.28 22.76 -7.00
N PRO A 193 2.53 23.24 -7.11
CA PRO A 193 2.95 24.56 -6.64
C PRO A 193 2.45 25.71 -7.54
N LEU A 194 1.70 25.38 -8.58
CA LEU A 194 1.19 26.29 -9.59
C LEU A 194 -0.32 26.38 -9.46
N ASP A 195 -0.88 27.55 -9.75
CA ASP A 195 -2.32 27.74 -9.87
C ASP A 195 -2.85 27.13 -11.19
N LEU A 196 -2.85 25.81 -11.26
CA LEU A 196 -3.29 25.06 -12.43
C LEU A 196 -4.81 24.92 -12.46
N TYR A 197 -5.37 24.80 -13.67
CA TYR A 197 -6.76 24.41 -13.83
C TYR A 197 -6.87 22.88 -13.73
N ILE A 198 -7.49 22.37 -12.65
CA ILE A 198 -7.55 20.94 -12.34
C ILE A 198 -9.00 20.44 -12.44
N VAL A 199 -9.23 19.48 -13.34
CA VAL A 199 -10.55 18.92 -13.65
C VAL A 199 -10.57 17.42 -13.38
N PRO A 200 -11.46 16.91 -12.52
CA PRO A 200 -11.69 15.47 -12.39
C PRO A 200 -12.18 14.87 -13.70
N ILE A 201 -11.63 13.73 -14.12
CA ILE A 201 -12.10 13.02 -15.33
C ILE A 201 -13.56 12.58 -15.22
N ALA A 202 -14.04 12.34 -13.99
CA ALA A 202 -15.44 12.07 -13.69
C ALA A 202 -16.36 13.23 -14.13
N ASP A 203 -15.89 14.48 -14.08
CA ASP A 203 -16.70 15.64 -14.49
C ASP A 203 -16.94 15.66 -16.00
N LEU A 204 -15.95 15.19 -16.78
CA LEU A 204 -16.07 15.01 -18.22
C LEU A 204 -17.00 13.83 -18.56
N MET A 205 -16.82 12.69 -17.90
CA MET A 205 -17.64 11.48 -18.13
C MET A 205 -19.11 11.70 -17.78
N CYS A 206 -19.38 12.41 -16.67
CA CYS A 206 -20.73 12.75 -16.23
C CYS A 206 -21.34 13.94 -16.99
N LYS A 207 -20.62 14.53 -17.95
CA LYS A 207 -21.02 15.74 -18.69
C LYS A 207 -21.35 16.94 -17.79
N CYS A 208 -20.71 17.01 -16.63
CA CYS A 208 -20.78 18.17 -15.74
C CYS A 208 -19.94 19.33 -16.29
N LYS A 209 -18.87 18.99 -17.03
CA LYS A 209 -18.10 19.92 -17.86
C LYS A 209 -17.83 19.28 -19.21
N THR A 210 -17.84 20.08 -20.26
CA THR A 210 -17.40 19.66 -21.59
C THR A 210 -15.91 19.94 -21.77
N LEU A 211 -15.26 19.19 -22.65
CA LEU A 211 -13.85 19.39 -22.92
C LEU A 211 -13.58 20.75 -23.60
N ASN A 212 -14.53 21.26 -24.38
CA ASN A 212 -14.48 22.63 -24.91
C ASN A 212 -14.49 23.69 -23.80
N GLU A 213 -15.39 23.57 -22.81
CA GLU A 213 -15.41 24.47 -21.66
C GLU A 213 -14.07 24.44 -20.92
N VAL A 214 -13.52 23.24 -20.69
CA VAL A 214 -12.20 23.08 -20.06
C VAL A 214 -11.11 23.81 -20.85
N LEU A 215 -11.09 23.67 -22.17
CA LEU A 215 -10.10 24.34 -23.02
C LEU A 215 -10.22 25.87 -22.96
N HIS A 216 -11.44 26.41 -23.11
CA HIS A 216 -11.66 27.85 -23.06
C HIS A 216 -11.38 28.44 -21.68
N GLU A 217 -11.84 27.80 -20.60
CA GLU A 217 -11.53 28.23 -19.22
C GLU A 217 -10.01 28.19 -18.95
N THR A 218 -9.29 27.22 -19.52
CA THR A 218 -7.82 27.16 -19.39
C THR A 218 -7.14 28.32 -20.10
N ILE A 219 -7.63 28.70 -21.29
CA ILE A 219 -7.12 29.86 -22.04
C ILE A 219 -7.40 31.15 -21.27
N GLU A 220 -8.61 31.32 -20.74
CA GLU A 220 -9.01 32.48 -19.94
C GLU A 220 -8.16 32.61 -18.67
N LYS A 221 -7.85 31.49 -18.01
CA LYS A 221 -6.95 31.46 -16.85
C LYS A 221 -5.51 31.81 -17.23
N GLY A 222 -5.10 31.51 -18.46
CA GLY A 222 -3.78 31.83 -18.98
C GLY A 222 -2.67 30.90 -18.49
N VAL A 223 -1.44 31.38 -18.55
CA VAL A 223 -0.26 30.61 -18.14
C VAL A 223 -0.27 30.45 -16.61
N PRO A 224 -0.05 29.23 -16.08
CA PRO A 224 -0.08 28.99 -14.65
C PRO A 224 0.95 29.84 -13.89
N GLU A 225 0.50 30.48 -12.82
CA GLU A 225 1.36 31.27 -11.93
C GLU A 225 1.82 30.45 -10.72
N LEU A 226 2.96 30.84 -10.14
CA LEU A 226 3.44 30.25 -8.90
C LEU A 226 2.56 30.69 -7.75
N LEU A 227 2.12 29.72 -6.94
CA LEU A 227 1.40 30.04 -5.72
C LEU A 227 2.34 30.74 -4.73
N PRO A 228 1.86 31.77 -4.00
CA PRO A 228 2.66 32.47 -3.01
C PRO A 228 3.11 31.52 -1.90
N ASN A 229 4.32 31.71 -1.37
CA ASN A 229 4.91 30.94 -0.27
C ASN A 229 5.21 29.46 -0.56
N VAL A 230 5.32 29.06 -1.83
CA VAL A 230 5.74 27.69 -2.16
C VAL A 230 7.27 27.61 -2.30
N SER A 231 7.92 26.86 -1.41
CA SER A 231 9.35 26.56 -1.51
C SER A 231 9.61 25.60 -2.66
N PHE A 232 10.51 25.98 -3.58
CA PHE A 232 10.93 25.14 -4.72
C PHE A 232 11.55 23.80 -4.30
N GLN A 233 11.95 23.65 -3.03
CA GLN A 233 12.45 22.38 -2.48
C GLN A 233 11.34 21.33 -2.24
N ALA A 234 10.06 21.69 -2.42
CA ALA A 234 8.90 20.81 -2.16
C ALA A 234 8.32 20.11 -3.41
N LEU A 235 8.95 20.25 -4.58
CA LEU A 235 8.41 19.80 -5.87
C LEU A 235 8.59 18.29 -6.14
N ASN A 236 7.89 17.46 -5.37
CA ASN A 236 7.60 16.06 -5.75
C ASN A 236 6.17 15.97 -6.30
N CYS A 237 5.91 16.60 -7.45
CA CYS A 237 4.54 16.71 -7.97
C CYS A 237 3.87 15.40 -8.41
N TYR A 238 4.54 14.24 -8.44
CA TYR A 238 3.91 12.97 -8.87
C TYR A 238 4.31 11.79 -8.00
N SER A 239 4.49 12.02 -6.71
CA SER A 239 4.74 10.96 -5.75
C SER A 239 4.18 11.32 -4.39
N TYR A 240 2.85 11.34 -4.27
CA TYR A 240 2.26 10.71 -3.10
C TYR A 240 2.34 9.19 -3.29
N ILE A 241 3.56 8.66 -3.28
CA ILE A 241 3.77 7.55 -2.34
C ILE A 241 3.57 8.27 -1.01
N PRO A 242 2.60 7.91 -0.16
CA PRO A 242 2.69 8.37 1.20
C PRO A 242 4.07 7.94 1.65
N LEU A 243 4.99 8.91 1.73
CA LEU A 243 5.98 8.88 2.77
C LEU A 243 5.11 8.88 4.03
N ARG A 244 4.66 7.68 4.45
CA ARG A 244 4.99 7.28 5.82
C ARG A 244 6.39 7.81 5.96
N LYS A 245 6.56 8.79 6.85
CA LYS A 245 7.88 9.14 7.31
C LYS A 245 8.51 7.81 7.74
N THR A 246 9.16 7.11 6.81
CA THR A 246 10.52 6.71 7.03
C THR A 246 11.25 8.04 7.10
N THR A 247 11.10 8.73 8.24
CA THR A 247 12.28 8.95 9.05
C THR A 247 13.08 7.69 8.84
N LEU A 248 14.14 7.75 8.00
CA LEU A 248 15.28 6.90 8.22
C LEU A 248 15.41 6.92 9.74
N PRO A 249 15.03 5.85 10.45
CA PRO A 249 15.13 5.88 11.90
C PRO A 249 16.57 6.32 12.10
N GLU A 250 16.78 7.37 12.90
CA GLU A 250 18.12 7.66 13.40
C GLU A 250 18.76 6.31 13.67
N LYS A 251 19.85 5.97 12.95
CA LYS A 251 20.38 4.61 12.94
C LYS A 251 20.35 4.10 14.38
N LYS A 252 19.40 3.23 14.70
CA LYS A 252 19.19 2.77 16.07
C LYS A 252 20.32 1.80 16.30
N ILE A 253 21.44 2.33 16.79
CA ILE A 253 22.60 1.50 17.08
C ILE A 253 22.28 0.79 18.40
N LEU A 254 21.95 -0.49 18.28
CA LEU A 254 21.69 -1.41 19.37
C LEU A 254 23.00 -2.12 19.71
N ARG A 255 23.57 -1.81 20.88
CA ARG A 255 24.81 -2.42 21.37
C ARG A 255 24.51 -3.78 21.97
N LEU A 256 24.98 -4.83 21.31
CA LEU A 256 24.81 -6.20 21.77
C LEU A 256 25.96 -6.60 22.71
N LYS A 257 25.63 -7.09 23.91
CA LYS A 257 26.59 -7.60 24.91
C LYS A 257 26.13 -8.94 25.46
N ILE A 258 27.07 -9.88 25.68
CA ILE A 258 26.77 -11.19 26.27
C ILE A 258 27.64 -11.38 27.51
N ILE A 259 27.00 -11.61 28.66
CA ILE A 259 27.65 -11.84 29.95
C ILE A 259 27.02 -13.08 30.59
N ASP A 260 27.80 -14.08 30.99
CA ASP A 260 27.32 -15.27 31.74
C ASP A 260 26.07 -15.97 31.17
N ASN A 261 26.01 -16.10 29.84
CA ASN A 261 24.87 -16.64 29.06
C ASN A 261 23.59 -15.78 29.10
N ILE A 262 23.69 -14.52 29.49
CA ILE A 262 22.63 -13.53 29.41
C ILE A 262 22.94 -12.61 28.23
N ILE A 263 21.92 -12.30 27.43
CA ILE A 263 22.05 -11.42 26.26
C ILE A 263 21.46 -10.06 26.63
N TYR A 264 22.27 -9.03 26.46
CA TYR A 264 21.92 -7.63 26.70
C TYR A 264 21.93 -6.87 25.39
N VAL A 265 20.97 -5.96 25.24
CA VAL A 265 20.94 -4.97 24.16
C VAL A 265 20.80 -3.58 24.79
N ASN A 266 21.76 -2.69 24.56
CA ASN A 266 21.84 -1.37 25.21
C ASN A 266 21.71 -1.47 26.75
N ASP A 267 22.44 -2.41 27.36
CA ASP A 267 22.44 -2.72 28.80
C ASP A 267 21.11 -3.23 29.37
N VAL A 268 20.10 -3.46 28.53
CA VAL A 268 18.84 -4.12 28.91
C VAL A 268 18.98 -5.62 28.72
N GLU A 269 18.72 -6.41 29.77
CA GLU A 269 18.66 -7.87 29.66
C GLU A 269 17.49 -8.27 28.74
N VAL A 270 17.75 -8.86 27.59
CA VAL A 270 16.70 -9.26 26.64
C VAL A 270 16.45 -10.76 26.60
N ILE A 271 17.47 -11.58 26.89
CA ILE A 271 17.31 -13.03 27.05
C ILE A 271 18.02 -13.45 28.34
N SER A 272 17.24 -14.00 29.28
CA SER A 272 17.73 -14.44 30.58
C SER A 272 18.46 -15.78 30.50
N LYS A 273 19.32 -16.05 31.47
CA LYS A 273 20.07 -17.32 31.61
C LYS A 273 19.18 -18.57 31.68
N GLN A 274 17.91 -18.40 32.07
CA GLN A 274 16.94 -19.49 32.20
C GLN A 274 16.37 -19.93 30.84
N ALA A 275 16.44 -19.08 29.81
CA ALA A 275 15.94 -19.35 28.47
C ALA A 275 16.96 -20.11 27.61
N THR A 276 17.32 -21.33 28.03
CA THR A 276 18.41 -22.12 27.42
C THR A 276 18.21 -22.41 25.93
N ALA A 277 16.99 -22.72 25.49
CA ALA A 277 16.66 -22.94 24.08
C ALA A 277 16.87 -21.66 23.24
N SER A 278 16.35 -20.53 23.74
CA SER A 278 16.51 -19.20 23.13
C SER A 278 17.98 -18.79 23.00
N ILE A 279 18.79 -19.02 24.03
CA ILE A 279 20.24 -18.75 24.00
C ILE A 279 20.93 -19.61 22.94
N ARG A 280 20.58 -20.91 22.83
CA ARG A 280 21.18 -21.80 21.83
C ARG A 280 20.88 -21.34 20.41
N ILE A 281 19.62 -20.98 20.13
CA ILE A 281 19.22 -20.44 18.82
C ILE A 281 19.92 -19.11 18.53
N PHE A 282 19.92 -18.19 19.50
CA PHE A 282 20.57 -16.89 19.33
C PHE A 282 22.07 -17.01 19.03
N ARG A 283 22.76 -17.98 19.66
CA ARG A 283 24.17 -18.27 19.38
C ARG A 283 24.44 -18.75 17.97
N VAL A 284 23.53 -19.51 17.37
CA VAL A 284 23.66 -19.93 15.97
C VAL A 284 23.63 -18.70 15.06
N LEU A 285 22.65 -17.80 15.26
CA LEU A 285 22.54 -16.56 14.51
C LEU A 285 23.77 -15.65 14.73
N LEU A 286 24.25 -15.53 15.96
CA LEU A 286 25.44 -14.75 16.29
C LEU A 286 26.71 -15.32 15.64
N LYS A 287 26.88 -16.64 15.67
CA LYS A 287 28.03 -17.30 15.05
C LYS A 287 28.07 -17.07 13.55
N GLN A 288 26.90 -17.10 12.88
CA GLN A 288 26.82 -16.77 11.46
C GLN A 288 27.10 -15.30 11.21
N PHE A 289 26.53 -14.40 12.00
CA PHE A 289 26.77 -12.96 11.91
C PHE A 289 28.25 -12.60 12.04
N LEU A 290 28.96 -13.19 13.01
CA LEU A 290 30.41 -12.97 13.20
C LEU A 290 31.23 -13.50 12.02
N ARG A 291 30.87 -14.68 11.48
CA ARG A 291 31.52 -15.23 10.29
C ARG A 291 31.37 -14.31 9.09
N ASP A 292 30.15 -13.81 8.86
CA ASP A 292 29.86 -12.91 7.74
C ASP A 292 30.57 -11.55 7.94
N PHE A 293 30.65 -11.06 9.18
CA PHE A 293 31.38 -9.85 9.55
C PHE A 293 32.89 -9.98 9.30
N GLU A 294 33.52 -11.07 9.73
CA GLU A 294 34.96 -11.34 9.54
C GLU A 294 35.32 -11.58 8.06
N ALA A 295 34.43 -12.23 7.31
CA ALA A 295 34.63 -12.51 5.89
C ALA A 295 34.37 -11.30 4.97
N ALA A 296 33.85 -10.19 5.51
CA ALA A 296 33.34 -9.04 4.75
C ALA A 296 32.33 -9.43 3.65
N GLU A 297 31.58 -10.52 3.88
CA GLU A 297 30.54 -11.01 2.98
C GLU A 297 29.18 -10.36 3.30
N GLU A 298 28.21 -10.51 2.40
CA GLU A 298 26.82 -10.16 2.71
C GLU A 298 26.29 -11.04 3.85
N TYR A 299 25.69 -10.42 4.87
CA TYR A 299 25.10 -11.13 6.02
C TYR A 299 23.99 -12.09 5.59
N LYS A 300 24.20 -13.39 5.74
CA LYS A 300 23.30 -14.42 5.22
C LYS A 300 22.13 -14.67 6.15
N PHE A 301 20.98 -14.98 5.58
CA PHE A 301 19.85 -15.54 6.32
C PHE A 301 20.05 -17.03 6.52
N LEU A 302 19.68 -17.52 7.70
CA LEU A 302 19.61 -18.94 8.01
C LEU A 302 18.16 -19.40 8.01
N SER A 303 17.87 -20.44 7.21
CA SER A 303 16.56 -21.07 7.21
C SER A 303 16.31 -21.79 8.54
N VAL A 304 15.03 -22.00 8.87
CA VAL A 304 14.62 -22.72 10.10
C VAL A 304 15.24 -24.12 10.14
N ILE A 305 15.34 -24.78 8.98
CA ILE A 305 15.95 -26.10 8.81
C ILE A 305 17.45 -26.03 9.13
N GLN A 306 18.18 -25.06 8.58
CA GLN A 306 19.62 -24.89 8.86
C GLN A 306 19.91 -24.64 10.35
N ILE A 307 19.05 -23.87 11.02
CA ILE A 307 19.17 -23.61 12.45
C ILE A 307 18.87 -24.90 13.24
N ALA A 308 17.83 -25.65 12.87
CA ALA A 308 17.48 -26.92 13.51
C ALA A 308 18.60 -27.96 13.36
N ASP A 309 19.16 -28.11 12.15
CA ASP A 309 20.28 -29.01 11.86
C ASP A 309 21.51 -28.66 12.71
N SER A 310 21.81 -27.37 12.84
CA SER A 310 22.95 -26.90 13.66
C SER A 310 22.80 -27.16 15.16
N LEU A 311 21.56 -27.39 15.62
CA LEU A 311 21.21 -27.64 17.01
C LEU A 311 20.87 -29.10 17.32
N GLY A 312 20.74 -29.95 16.29
CA GLY A 312 20.30 -31.33 16.40
C GLY A 312 18.82 -31.44 16.80
N ILE A 313 17.96 -30.59 16.23
CA ILE A 313 16.53 -30.49 16.55
C ILE A 313 15.70 -31.18 15.46
N GLU A 314 14.76 -32.03 15.87
CA GLU A 314 13.91 -32.82 14.95
C GLU A 314 12.65 -32.09 14.48
N ASP A 315 12.13 -31.12 15.24
CA ASP A 315 10.95 -30.31 14.88
C ASP A 315 11.34 -28.82 14.72
N PRO A 316 11.73 -28.40 13.51
CA PRO A 316 12.15 -27.03 13.23
C PRO A 316 11.03 -26.00 13.47
N GLU A 317 9.77 -26.35 13.23
CA GLU A 317 8.67 -25.40 13.34
C GLU A 317 8.35 -25.08 14.81
N GLN A 318 8.22 -26.12 15.66
CA GLN A 318 7.88 -25.89 17.06
C GLN A 318 9.09 -25.49 17.92
N GLN A 319 10.28 -25.99 17.61
CA GLN A 319 11.45 -25.81 18.47
C GLN A 319 12.43 -24.75 17.96
N VAL A 320 12.24 -24.23 16.73
CA VAL A 320 13.05 -23.13 16.19
C VAL A 320 12.20 -21.94 15.77
N ARG A 321 11.22 -22.09 14.86
CA ARG A 321 10.40 -20.96 14.37
C ARG A 321 9.59 -20.29 15.48
N ARG A 322 8.81 -21.05 16.25
CA ARG A 322 8.00 -20.50 17.36
C ARG A 322 8.85 -19.79 18.43
N PRO A 323 9.97 -20.36 18.92
CA PRO A 323 10.87 -19.66 19.82
C PRO A 323 11.50 -18.41 19.21
N LEU A 324 11.89 -18.41 17.92
CA LEU A 324 12.41 -17.22 17.23
C LEU A 324 11.39 -16.09 17.20
N ASN A 325 10.15 -16.39 16.81
CA ASN A 325 9.07 -15.41 16.75
C ASN A 325 8.77 -14.83 18.15
N ARG A 326 8.71 -15.69 19.18
CA ARG A 326 8.54 -15.26 20.58
C ARG A 326 9.72 -14.41 21.07
N MET A 327 10.95 -14.77 20.71
CA MET A 327 12.14 -13.98 21.06
C MET A 327 12.09 -12.60 20.42
N GLN A 328 11.82 -12.51 19.11
CA GLN A 328 11.72 -11.23 18.42
C GLN A 328 10.72 -10.28 19.11
N GLN A 329 9.53 -10.80 19.42
CA GLN A 329 8.49 -10.04 20.10
C GLN A 329 8.91 -9.62 21.52
N ALA A 330 9.42 -10.55 22.33
CA ALA A 330 9.83 -10.27 23.70
C ALA A 330 10.99 -9.26 23.77
N ILE A 331 11.97 -9.35 22.86
CA ILE A 331 13.08 -8.42 22.75
C ILE A 331 12.55 -7.02 22.40
N ALA A 332 11.68 -6.90 21.40
CA ALA A 332 11.14 -5.63 20.96
C ALA A 332 10.30 -4.95 22.07
N GLU A 333 9.39 -5.68 22.71
CA GLU A 333 8.56 -5.17 23.81
C GLU A 333 9.41 -4.73 25.01
N LYS A 334 10.43 -5.50 25.38
CA LYS A 334 11.29 -5.20 26.53
C LYS A 334 12.20 -3.99 26.27
N LEU A 335 12.71 -3.85 25.04
CA LEU A 335 13.52 -2.69 24.67
C LEU A 335 12.66 -1.42 24.53
N ALA A 336 11.47 -1.52 23.91
CA ALA A 336 10.56 -0.39 23.77
C ALA A 336 10.08 0.15 25.13
N SER A 337 9.73 -0.74 26.07
CA SER A 337 9.30 -0.35 27.42
C SER A 337 10.42 0.24 28.26
N THR A 338 11.67 -0.24 28.12
CA THR A 338 12.80 0.20 28.96
C THR A 338 13.50 1.44 28.42
N LEU A 339 13.64 1.57 27.09
CA LEU A 339 14.40 2.65 26.46
C LEU A 339 13.52 3.80 25.95
N GLY A 340 12.19 3.64 25.96
CA GLY A 340 11.24 4.66 25.50
C GLY A 340 11.37 5.00 24.00
N VAL A 341 12.08 4.17 23.24
CA VAL A 341 12.24 4.29 21.79
C VAL A 341 11.35 3.29 21.07
N ASN A 342 10.87 3.66 19.89
CA ASN A 342 10.14 2.73 19.04
C ASN A 342 11.11 1.62 18.61
N ILE A 343 10.91 0.36 19.02
CA ILE A 343 11.72 -0.80 18.62
C ILE A 343 10.82 -1.75 17.85
N GLU A 344 11.21 -2.07 16.63
CA GLU A 344 10.47 -2.98 15.76
C GLU A 344 10.91 -4.43 15.97
N ARG A 345 10.04 -5.38 15.62
CA ARG A 345 10.27 -6.82 15.81
C ARG A 345 11.54 -7.33 15.11
N ASP A 346 11.92 -6.69 13.99
CA ASP A 346 13.09 -7.03 13.18
C ASP A 346 14.35 -6.21 13.51
N ASP A 347 14.31 -5.32 14.52
CA ASP A 347 15.44 -4.44 14.88
C ASP A 347 16.62 -5.21 15.49
N VAL A 348 16.43 -6.41 16.03
CA VAL A 348 17.52 -7.24 16.61
C VAL A 348 17.71 -8.52 15.80
N ILE A 349 16.66 -9.32 15.66
CA ILE A 349 16.65 -10.52 14.82
C ILE A 349 15.75 -10.20 13.63
N GLN A 350 16.32 -10.10 12.44
CA GLN A 350 15.58 -9.83 11.21
C GLN A 350 15.02 -11.14 10.63
N ALA A 351 13.73 -11.18 10.37
CA ALA A 351 13.09 -12.21 9.57
C ALA A 351 12.93 -11.77 8.11
N CYS A 352 13.06 -12.70 7.18
CA CYS A 352 12.70 -12.50 5.79
C CYS A 352 11.91 -13.71 5.29
N ASN A 353 10.75 -13.44 4.69
CA ASN A 353 9.88 -14.47 4.14
C ASN A 353 10.68 -15.38 3.20
N TRP A 354 10.55 -16.69 3.40
CA TRP A 354 11.23 -17.75 2.64
C TRP A 354 12.76 -17.84 2.80
N SER A 355 13.43 -16.79 3.28
CA SER A 355 14.90 -16.77 3.45
C SER A 355 15.35 -17.15 4.87
N GLY A 356 14.49 -16.93 5.88
CA GLY A 356 14.76 -17.31 7.27
C GLY A 356 15.15 -16.13 8.16
N TYR A 357 16.11 -16.34 9.06
CA TYR A 357 16.44 -15.41 10.15
C TYR A 357 17.92 -15.05 10.16
N ARG A 358 18.24 -13.81 10.56
CA ARG A 358 19.62 -13.35 10.85
C ARG A 358 19.63 -12.31 11.95
N LEU A 359 20.80 -12.02 12.52
CA LEU A 359 20.97 -10.79 13.29
C LEU A 359 20.98 -9.59 12.34
N ASN A 360 20.28 -8.52 12.69
CA ASN A 360 20.11 -7.36 11.80
C ASN A 360 21.41 -6.52 11.75
N PRO A 361 22.13 -6.49 10.60
CA PRO A 361 23.39 -5.75 10.49
C PRO A 361 23.21 -4.24 10.42
N SER A 362 21.99 -3.75 10.14
CA SER A 362 21.72 -2.31 10.00
C SER A 362 21.55 -1.61 11.35
N THR A 363 21.26 -2.37 12.40
CA THR A 363 20.90 -1.89 13.73
C THR A 363 21.82 -2.44 14.82
N ILE A 364 22.35 -3.66 14.69
CA ILE A 364 23.25 -4.24 15.68
C ILE A 364 24.67 -3.71 15.51
N ASN A 365 25.26 -3.28 16.62
CA ASN A 365 26.70 -3.08 16.74
C ASN A 365 27.22 -3.93 17.90
N LEU A 366 28.30 -4.67 17.64
CA LEU A 366 28.97 -5.45 18.68
C LEU A 366 29.83 -4.50 19.50
N SER A 367 29.47 -4.33 20.78
CA SER A 367 30.36 -3.66 21.71
C SER A 367 31.57 -4.56 21.97
N ALA A 368 32.79 -4.07 21.73
CA ALA A 368 33.98 -4.68 22.30
C ALA A 368 33.84 -4.70 23.83
N ASN A 369 34.12 -5.85 24.46
CA ASN A 369 34.31 -5.91 25.90
C ASN A 369 35.58 -5.16 26.30
#